data_AF-A0A925BJ57-F1
#
_entry.id   AF-A0A925BJ57-F1
#
_cell.length_a   1.000
_cell.length_b   1.000
_cell.length_c   1.000
_cell.angle_alpha   90.00
_cell.angle_beta   90.00
_cell.angle_gamma   90.00
#
_symmetry.space_group_name_H-M   'P 1'
#
loop_
_entity.id
_entity.type
_entity.pdbx_description
1 polymer ?
#
loop_
_entity_poly.entity_id
_entity_poly.type
_entity_poly.pdbx_seq_one_letter_code
_entity_poly.pdbx_strand_id
1 'polypeptide(L)'
;TDNDPWSRADGFRIGGGNHTFTAANPAARSRPRGRSSAGGDLTAQMPGLVREVLVSEGDTVERGQTLLILEAMKMEIRVSAPTDGVVKRLLVAVGDVVERGQRLAELSHQAES
;
A
#
# COMPACT_ATOMS: atom_id res chain seq x y z
N THR A 1 53.89 36.76 -14.02
CA THR A 1 52.97 36.42 -12.92
C THR A 1 51.59 36.39 -13.55
N ASP A 2 51.22 35.38 -14.34
CA ASP A 2 51.20 33.93 -14.08
C ASP A 2 50.54 33.62 -12.74
N ASN A 3 49.23 33.34 -12.76
CA ASN A 3 48.66 32.10 -12.24
C ASN A 3 47.12 32.17 -12.37
N ASP A 4 46.60 31.82 -13.55
CA ASP A 4 45.17 31.57 -13.78
C ASP A 4 44.96 30.04 -13.73
N PRO A 5 44.43 29.46 -12.64
CA PRO A 5 44.50 28.02 -12.42
C PRO A 5 43.44 27.17 -13.15
N TRP A 6 42.70 27.71 -14.13
CA TRP A 6 41.51 27.03 -14.67
C TRP A 6 41.49 26.75 -16.18
N SER A 7 42.62 26.87 -16.88
CA SER A 7 42.70 26.48 -18.30
C SER A 7 43.81 25.48 -18.56
N ARG A 8 43.50 24.18 -18.42
CA ARG A 8 43.97 23.12 -19.33
C ARG A 8 42.94 22.01 -19.39
N ALA A 9 42.42 21.80 -20.60
CA ALA A 9 41.58 20.68 -20.96
C ALA A 9 42.44 19.43 -21.13
N ASP A 10 42.04 18.32 -20.52
CA ASP A 10 42.44 17.00 -20.95
C ASP A 10 41.22 16.09 -20.87
N GLY A 11 40.69 15.76 -22.05
CA GLY A 11 39.61 14.81 -22.20
C GLY A 11 40.08 13.42 -21.79
N PHE A 12 39.36 12.81 -20.86
CA PHE A 12 39.53 11.40 -20.54
C PHE A 12 38.21 10.67 -20.79
N ARG A 13 38.18 9.88 -21.86
CA ARG A 13 37.12 8.91 -22.12
C ARG A 13 37.33 7.72 -21.17
N ILE A 14 36.36 7.47 -20.29
CA ILE A 14 36.16 6.15 -19.70
C ILE A 14 34.89 5.56 -20.28
N GLY A 15 35.07 4.48 -21.03
CA GLY A 15 33.99 3.63 -21.48
C GLY A 15 33.53 2.67 -20.38
N GLY A 16 32.32 2.16 -20.57
CA GLY A 16 31.94 0.82 -20.14
C GLY A 16 31.49 0.68 -18.69
N GLY A 17 30.18 0.71 -18.47
CA GLY A 17 29.59 0.14 -17.26
C GLY A 17 28.37 0.90 -16.75
N ASN A 18 27.22 0.66 -17.35
CA ASN A 18 25.95 0.86 -16.67
C ASN A 18 25.77 -0.24 -15.62
N HIS A 19 26.26 0.01 -14.40
CA HIS A 19 25.91 -0.80 -13.24
C HIS A 19 24.55 -0.33 -12.72
N THR A 20 23.47 -0.76 -13.37
CA THR A 20 22.15 -0.68 -12.74
C THR A 20 22.13 -1.65 -11.58
N PHE A 21 22.18 -1.14 -10.35
CA PHE A 21 21.73 -1.90 -9.19
C PHE A 21 20.22 -2.08 -9.33
N THR A 22 19.80 -3.18 -9.93
CA THR A 22 18.43 -3.65 -9.83
C THR A 22 18.25 -4.17 -8.40
N ALA A 23 17.80 -3.30 -7.50
CA ALA A 23 17.09 -3.77 -6.32
C ALA A 23 15.83 -4.49 -6.86
N ALA A 24 15.92 -5.81 -6.98
CA ALA A 24 14.79 -6.65 -7.30
C ALA A 24 13.80 -6.53 -6.12
N ASN A 25 12.87 -5.59 -6.22
CA ASN A 25 11.63 -5.64 -5.47
C ASN A 25 10.57 -6.27 -6.39
N PRO A 26 10.20 -7.55 -6.23
CA PRO A 26 9.27 -8.23 -7.12
C PRO A 26 7.79 -7.81 -6.93
N ALA A 27 7.49 -6.68 -6.27
CA ALA A 27 6.10 -6.31 -5.94
C ALA A 27 5.50 -5.15 -6.74
N ALA A 28 6.18 -4.59 -7.76
CA ALA A 28 5.57 -3.57 -8.62
C ALA A 28 4.71 -4.20 -9.74
N ARG A 29 3.70 -5.02 -9.37
CA ARG A 29 2.57 -5.26 -10.27
C ARG A 29 1.71 -4.02 -10.24
N SER A 30 1.79 -3.26 -11.32
CA SER A 30 0.92 -2.12 -11.64
C SER A 30 -0.54 -2.54 -11.45
N ARG A 31 -1.14 -2.24 -10.30
CA ARG A 31 -2.59 -2.39 -10.13
C ARG A 31 -3.24 -1.20 -10.86
N PRO A 32 -4.13 -1.45 -11.83
CA PRO A 32 -4.87 -0.36 -12.44
C PRO A 32 -5.62 0.39 -11.32
N ARG A 33 -5.55 1.73 -11.34
CA ARG A 33 -6.30 2.59 -10.44
C ARG A 33 -7.76 2.14 -10.47
N GLY A 34 -8.18 1.52 -9.37
CA GLY A 34 -9.45 0.81 -9.26
C GLY A 34 -10.59 1.77 -9.57
N ARG A 35 -11.30 1.45 -10.66
CA ARG A 35 -12.65 1.90 -10.94
C ARG A 35 -13.44 1.86 -9.62
N SER A 36 -14.07 2.97 -9.26
CA SER A 36 -15.01 3.08 -8.15
C SER A 36 -16.18 2.11 -8.40
N SER A 37 -16.02 0.86 -8.01
CA SER A 37 -17.12 -0.10 -7.98
C SER A 37 -18.00 0.29 -6.83
N ALA A 38 -19.19 0.75 -7.16
CA ALA A 38 -20.27 1.02 -6.24
C ALA A 38 -20.53 -0.20 -5.35
N GLY A 39 -20.52 0.03 -4.04
CA GLY A 39 -21.11 -0.85 -3.03
C GLY A 39 -20.15 -1.85 -2.40
N GLY A 40 -19.51 -1.45 -1.30
CA GLY A 40 -18.98 -2.38 -0.30
C GLY A 40 -17.46 -2.42 -0.13
N ASP A 41 -16.68 -1.58 -0.81
CA ASP A 41 -15.22 -1.58 -0.61
C ASP A 41 -14.81 -0.90 0.71
N LEU A 42 -14.13 -1.67 1.56
CA LEU A 42 -13.42 -1.14 2.72
C LEU A 42 -12.11 -0.52 2.24
N THR A 43 -11.91 0.76 2.50
CA THR A 43 -10.72 1.52 2.11
C THR A 43 -9.95 2.03 3.31
N ALA A 44 -8.63 2.19 3.15
CA ALA A 44 -7.78 2.72 4.20
C ALA A 44 -8.01 4.23 4.37
N GLN A 45 -8.39 4.65 5.58
CA GLN A 45 -8.59 6.08 5.85
C GLN A 45 -7.27 6.83 6.05
N MET A 46 -6.21 6.13 6.40
CA MET A 46 -4.88 6.67 6.62
C MET A 46 -3.82 5.70 6.08
N PRO A 47 -2.66 6.20 5.64
CA PRO A 47 -1.55 5.34 5.26
C PRO A 47 -0.97 4.63 6.48
N GLY A 48 -0.51 3.39 6.30
CA GLY A 48 0.06 2.59 7.38
C GLY A 48 0.54 1.22 6.90
N LEU A 49 1.14 0.45 7.80
CA LEU A 49 1.53 -0.94 7.59
C LEU A 49 0.43 -1.85 8.12
N VAL A 50 0.02 -2.89 7.39
CA VAL A 50 -0.90 -3.91 7.91
C VAL A 50 -0.16 -4.74 8.94
N ARG A 51 -0.49 -4.52 10.21
CA ARG A 51 0.13 -5.22 11.33
C ARG A 51 -0.48 -6.58 11.54
N GLU A 52 -1.80 -6.65 11.44
CA GLU A 52 -2.58 -7.85 11.70
C GLU A 52 -3.90 -7.81 10.92
N VAL A 53 -4.36 -8.98 10.46
CA VAL A 53 -5.66 -9.17 9.84
C VAL A 53 -6.43 -10.14 10.73
N LEU A 54 -7.59 -9.71 11.23
CA LEU A 54 -8.37 -10.43 12.24
C LEU A 54 -9.54 -11.22 11.65
N VAL A 55 -9.76 -11.11 10.35
CA VAL A 55 -10.86 -11.74 9.61
C VAL A 55 -10.34 -12.48 8.40
N SER A 56 -11.11 -13.44 7.91
CA SER A 56 -10.85 -14.20 6.70
C SER A 56 -11.93 -13.96 5.65
N GLU A 57 -11.63 -14.35 4.41
CA GLU A 57 -12.64 -14.36 3.35
C GLU A 57 -13.76 -15.35 3.69
N GLY A 58 -15.00 -14.92 3.61
CA GLY A 58 -16.20 -15.67 4.00
C GLY A 58 -16.71 -15.36 5.41
N ASP A 59 -15.96 -14.63 6.24
CA ASP A 59 -16.37 -14.32 7.60
C ASP A 59 -17.49 -13.29 7.65
N THR A 60 -18.50 -13.54 8.47
CA THR A 60 -19.52 -12.56 8.83
C THR A 60 -18.94 -11.54 9.81
N VAL A 61 -19.23 -10.27 9.59
CA VAL A 61 -18.73 -9.16 10.40
C VAL A 61 -19.87 -8.23 10.77
N GLU A 62 -19.82 -7.71 11.99
CA GLU A 62 -20.79 -6.74 12.50
C GLU A 62 -20.28 -5.31 12.37
N ARG A 63 -21.19 -4.34 12.29
CA ARG A 63 -20.84 -2.92 12.30
C ARG A 63 -20.00 -2.58 13.54
N GLY A 64 -18.84 -1.99 13.31
CA GLY A 64 -17.89 -1.64 14.38
C GLY A 64 -16.93 -2.77 14.76
N GLN A 65 -17.14 -4.00 14.28
CA GLN A 65 -16.19 -5.10 14.47
C GLN A 65 -14.84 -4.74 13.83
N THR A 66 -13.74 -4.97 14.56
CA THR A 66 -12.40 -4.72 14.04
C THR A 66 -12.01 -5.80 13.04
N LEU A 67 -11.61 -5.39 11.84
CA LEU A 67 -11.26 -6.28 10.73
C LEU A 67 -9.75 -6.47 10.60
N LEU A 68 -9.00 -5.38 10.77
CA LEU A 68 -7.54 -5.37 10.69
C LEU A 68 -6.95 -4.24 11.51
N ILE A 69 -5.66 -4.35 11.80
CA ILE A 69 -4.88 -3.36 12.54
C ILE A 69 -3.82 -2.80 11.59
N LEU A 70 -3.82 -1.48 11.44
CA LEU A 70 -2.75 -0.76 10.77
C LEU A 70 -1.78 -0.18 11.80
N GLU A 71 -0.50 -0.14 11.49
CA GLU A 71 0.52 0.55 12.25
C GLU A 71 0.91 1.82 11.49
N ALA A 72 0.74 2.98 12.10
CA ALA A 72 1.20 4.26 11.56
C ALA A 72 1.81 5.11 12.68
N MET A 73 2.97 5.72 12.42
CA MET A 73 3.66 6.60 13.38
C MET A 73 3.84 5.96 14.77
N LYS A 74 4.17 4.66 14.82
CA LYS A 74 4.31 3.83 16.05
C LYS A 74 3.01 3.64 16.85
N MET A 75 1.86 3.90 16.23
CA MET A 75 0.54 3.74 16.83
C MET A 75 -0.27 2.72 16.04
N GLU A 76 -1.05 1.93 16.76
CA GLU A 76 -1.99 0.98 16.19
C GLU A 76 -3.32 1.67 15.90
N ILE A 77 -3.83 1.48 14.69
CA ILE A 77 -5.09 2.02 14.20
C ILE A 77 -5.96 0.84 13.80
N ARG A 78 -7.04 0.66 14.54
CA ARG A 78 -8.04 -0.38 14.27
C ARG A 78 -8.94 0.06 13.12
N VAL A 79 -9.06 -0.77 12.09
CA VAL A 79 -9.99 -0.56 10.99
C VAL A 79 -11.21 -1.44 11.24
N SER A 80 -12.35 -0.80 11.47
CA SER A 80 -13.62 -1.46 11.77
C SER A 80 -14.54 -1.54 10.57
N ALA A 81 -15.45 -2.52 10.56
CA ALA A 81 -16.49 -2.63 9.55
C ALA A 81 -17.47 -1.44 9.64
N PRO A 82 -17.82 -0.79 8.53
CA PRO A 82 -18.77 0.34 8.52
C PRO A 82 -20.23 -0.11 8.73
N THR A 83 -20.54 -1.35 8.36
CA THR A 83 -21.88 -1.97 8.38
C THR A 83 -21.73 -3.47 8.61
N ASP A 84 -22.84 -4.12 8.96
CA ASP A 84 -22.95 -5.57 9.00
C ASP A 84 -22.80 -6.16 7.59
N GLY A 85 -22.17 -7.33 7.50
CA GLY A 85 -21.84 -7.90 6.20
C GLY A 85 -21.01 -9.17 6.25
N VAL A 86 -20.48 -9.54 5.09
CA VAL A 86 -19.57 -10.67 4.93
C VAL A 86 -18.33 -10.20 4.17
N VAL A 87 -17.15 -10.62 4.63
CA VAL A 87 -15.88 -10.37 3.95
C VAL A 87 -15.85 -11.20 2.68
N LYS A 88 -16.08 -10.58 1.52
CA LYS A 88 -16.00 -11.27 0.23
C LYS A 88 -14.58 -11.56 -0.18
N ARG A 89 -13.68 -10.61 0.04
CA ARG A 89 -12.29 -10.71 -0.38
C ARG A 89 -11.36 -9.83 0.44
N LEU A 90 -10.19 -10.32 0.76
CA LEU A 90 -9.10 -9.54 1.35
C LEU A 90 -8.09 -9.16 0.25
N LEU A 91 -7.82 -7.87 0.14
CA LEU A 91 -6.95 -7.32 -0.91
C LEU A 91 -5.54 -6.98 -0.39
N VAL A 92 -5.31 -7.22 0.91
CA VAL A 92 -4.07 -6.94 1.65
C VAL A 92 -3.71 -8.13 2.55
N ALA A 93 -2.43 -8.24 2.87
CA ALA A 93 -1.88 -9.20 3.82
C ALA A 93 -1.06 -8.50 4.90
N VAL A 94 -0.74 -9.23 5.98
CA VAL A 94 0.17 -8.75 7.03
C VAL A 94 1.53 -8.41 6.44
N GLY A 95 2.04 -7.23 6.78
CA GLY A 95 3.29 -6.68 6.25
C GLY A 95 3.13 -5.79 5.01
N ASP A 96 1.92 -5.68 4.43
CA ASP A 96 1.68 -4.77 3.32
C ASP A 96 1.63 -3.31 3.77
N VAL A 97 2.17 -2.40 2.96
CA VAL A 97 1.99 -0.96 3.15
C VAL A 97 0.77 -0.51 2.37
N VAL A 98 -0.13 0.22 3.03
CA VAL A 98 -1.36 0.75 2.44
C VAL A 98 -1.33 2.27 2.39
N GLU A 99 -1.89 2.85 1.34
CA GLU A 99 -2.06 4.29 1.19
C GLU A 99 -3.50 4.72 1.51
N ARG A 100 -3.69 6.02 1.80
CA ARG A 100 -5.04 6.58 1.94
C ARG A 100 -5.88 6.31 0.69
N GLY A 101 -7.08 5.78 0.87
CA GLY A 101 -8.01 5.42 -0.19
C GLY A 101 -7.71 4.08 -0.87
N GLN A 102 -6.64 3.38 -0.48
CA GLN A 102 -6.37 2.04 -0.98
C GLN A 102 -7.44 1.06 -0.48
N ARG A 103 -7.93 0.20 -1.37
CA ARG A 103 -8.87 -0.87 -1.02
C ARG A 103 -8.19 -1.94 -0.18
N LEU A 104 -8.77 -2.22 0.97
CA LEU A 104 -8.31 -3.20 1.95
C LEU A 104 -9.08 -4.52 1.82
N ALA A 105 -10.41 -4.43 1.71
CA ALA A 105 -11.28 -5.58 1.61
C ALA A 105 -12.55 -5.24 0.81
N GLU A 106 -13.19 -6.26 0.26
CA GLU A 106 -14.53 -6.18 -0.31
C GLU A 106 -15.51 -6.76 0.71
N LEU A 107 -16.49 -5.96 1.14
CA LEU A 107 -17.55 -6.37 2.05
C LEU A 107 -18.88 -6.44 1.29
N SER A 108 -19.68 -7.47 1.53
CA SER A 108 -21.08 -7.46 1.10
C SER A 108 -21.96 -6.83 2.16
N HIS A 109 -22.71 -5.80 1.80
CA HIS A 109 -23.71 -5.21 2.68
C HIS A 109 -24.84 -6.20 2.94
N GLN A 110 -25.08 -6.56 4.20
CA GLN A 110 -26.33 -7.18 4.62
C GLN A 110 -27.20 -6.04 5.12
N ALA A 111 -28.06 -5.49 4.24
CA ALA A 111 -29.05 -4.53 4.72
C ALA A 111 -30.06 -5.29 5.59
N GLU A 112 -30.13 -4.96 6.88
CA GLU A 112 -31.29 -5.32 7.71
C GLU A 112 -32.57 -4.83 7.01
N SER A 113 -33.54 -5.73 6.86
CA SER A 113 -34.87 -5.45 6.30
C SER A 113 -35.83 -4.98 7.37
#